data_AF-R7PRN5-F1
#
_entry.id   AF-R7PRN5-F1
#
_cell.length_a   1.000
_cell.length_b   1.000
_cell.length_c   1.000
_cell.angle_alpha   90.00
_cell.angle_beta   90.00
_cell.angle_gamma   90.00
#
_symmetry.space_group_name_H-M   'P 1'
#
loop_
_entity.id
_entity.type
_entity.pdbx_description
1 polymer ?
#
loop_
_entity_poly.entity_id
_entity_poly.type
_entity_poly.pdbx_seq_one_letter_code
_entity_poly.pdbx_strand_id
1 'polypeptide(L)'
;MGKLHHAGITHGRPSLRDFLYDGEKITLIDWENTPFFENLDNRKAVDYLLMLLSLYREPYDYPSFIKALEDGYLSIVGVETKEQAKLLLKKYSMLGVIAKSLDFLHMKDVEAFSKLYRYLIE
;
A
#
# COMPACT_ATOMS: atom_id res chain seq x y z
N MET A 1 -5.30 1.79 -9.75
CA MET A 1 -4.69 2.84 -8.90
C MET A 1 -3.73 3.76 -9.65
N GLY A 2 -2.69 3.24 -10.33
CA GLY A 2 -1.68 4.09 -10.99
C GLY A 2 -2.25 5.19 -11.89
N LYS A 3 -3.25 4.86 -12.73
CA LYS A 3 -3.96 5.85 -13.58
C LYS A 3 -4.62 6.98 -12.79
N LEU A 4 -5.20 6.69 -11.62
CA LEU A 4 -5.85 7.67 -10.75
C LEU A 4 -4.80 8.63 -10.17
N HIS A 5 -3.72 8.07 -9.64
CA HIS A 5 -2.63 8.87 -9.07
C HIS A 5 -1.93 9.72 -10.14
N HIS A 6 -1.76 9.20 -11.36
CA HIS A 6 -1.25 9.98 -12.49
C HIS A 6 -2.15 11.18 -12.80
N ALA A 7 -3.48 11.01 -12.69
CA ALA A 7 -4.46 12.09 -12.83
C ALA A 7 -4.62 12.99 -11.57
N GLY A 8 -3.82 12.78 -10.53
CA GLY A 8 -3.87 13.57 -9.29
C GLY A 8 -4.99 13.18 -8.32
N ILE A 9 -5.64 12.03 -8.52
CA ILE A 9 -6.72 11.51 -7.67
C ILE A 9 -6.17 10.41 -6.77
N THR A 10 -6.52 10.44 -5.49
CA THR A 10 -6.23 9.38 -4.50
C THR A 10 -7.52 8.72 -4.03
N HIS A 11 -7.45 7.44 -3.68
CA HIS A 11 -8.55 6.68 -3.08
C HIS A 11 -8.67 6.93 -1.57
N GLY A 12 -7.56 7.17 -0.88
CA GLY A 12 -7.50 7.51 0.55
C GLY A 12 -7.47 6.30 1.49
N ARG A 13 -8.07 5.17 1.11
CA ARG A 13 -8.02 3.92 1.88
C ARG A 13 -8.17 2.67 0.98
N PRO A 14 -7.32 2.49 -0.05
CA PRO A 14 -7.48 1.34 -0.92
C PRO A 14 -7.12 0.04 -0.19
N SER A 15 -8.04 -0.91 -0.20
CA SER A 15 -7.82 -2.31 0.18
C SER A 15 -8.14 -3.22 -0.98
N LEU A 16 -7.55 -4.42 -1.05
CA LEU A 16 -7.82 -5.37 -2.16
C LEU A 16 -9.32 -5.68 -2.34
N ARG A 17 -10.11 -5.60 -1.28
CA ARG A 17 -11.56 -5.85 -1.31
C ARG A 17 -12.33 -4.76 -2.05
N ASP A 18 -11.71 -3.60 -2.24
CA ASP A 18 -12.30 -2.45 -2.93
C ASP A 18 -12.05 -2.53 -4.45
N PHE A 19 -11.36 -3.57 -4.92
CA PHE A 19 -11.07 -3.81 -6.34
C PHE A 19 -11.97 -4.95 -6.83
N LEU A 20 -13.05 -4.59 -7.50
CA LEU A 20 -13.96 -5.55 -8.15
C LEU A 20 -13.44 -5.88 -9.55
N TYR A 21 -13.32 -7.16 -9.88
CA TYR A 21 -12.91 -7.62 -11.21
C TYR A 21 -14.00 -8.51 -11.81
N ASP A 22 -14.45 -8.18 -13.03
CA ASP A 22 -15.49 -8.91 -13.76
C ASP A 22 -14.94 -9.84 -14.85
N GLY A 23 -13.61 -9.98 -14.96
CA GLY A 23 -12.95 -10.71 -16.04
C GLY A 23 -12.39 -9.80 -17.14
N GLU A 24 -12.85 -8.56 -17.24
CA GLU A 24 -12.41 -7.61 -18.27
C GLU A 24 -11.81 -6.33 -17.67
N LYS A 25 -12.46 -5.78 -16.65
CA LYS A 25 -12.09 -4.51 -16.03
C LYS A 25 -12.06 -4.59 -14.52
N ILE A 26 -11.22 -3.74 -13.94
CA ILE A 26 -11.18 -3.51 -12.50
C ILE A 26 -11.98 -2.23 -12.20
N THR A 27 -12.94 -2.34 -11.28
CA THR A 27 -13.73 -1.23 -10.75
C THR A 27 -13.35 -1.00 -9.29
N LEU A 28 -13.03 0.25 -8.93
CA LEU A 28 -12.72 0.62 -7.56
C LEU A 28 -13.97 1.18 -6.87
N ILE A 29 -14.24 0.75 -5.65
CA ILE A 29 -15.38 1.16 -4.83
C ILE A 29 -14.93 1.85 -3.53
N ASP A 30 -15.87 2.27 -2.68
CA ASP A 30 -15.58 2.85 -1.36
C ASP A 30 -14.74 4.16 -1.37
N TRP A 31 -15.28 5.17 -2.07
CA TRP A 31 -14.65 6.47 -2.29
C TRP A 31 -14.95 7.53 -1.22
N GLU A 32 -15.58 7.15 -0.10
CA GLU A 32 -16.03 8.09 0.93
C GLU A 32 -14.92 8.56 1.89
N ASN A 33 -13.73 7.97 1.79
CA ASN A 33 -12.63 8.22 2.72
C ASN A 33 -11.99 9.60 2.51
N THR A 34 -11.93 10.38 3.59
CA THR A 34 -11.22 11.66 3.61
C THR A 34 -9.70 11.44 3.74
N PRO A 35 -8.87 12.10 2.92
CA PRO A 35 -7.42 11.97 3.03
C PRO A 35 -6.89 12.50 4.38
N PHE A 36 -6.01 11.72 5.02
CA PHE A 36 -5.33 12.16 6.24
C PHE A 36 -4.26 13.23 5.99
N PHE A 37 -3.50 13.11 4.90
CA PHE A 37 -2.42 14.03 4.56
C PHE A 37 -2.90 15.17 3.66
N GLU A 38 -2.42 16.39 3.89
CA GLU A 38 -2.72 17.53 3.02
C GLU A 38 -2.00 17.45 1.67
N ASN A 39 -0.71 17.07 1.66
CA ASN A 39 0.08 16.98 0.42
C ASN A 39 -0.27 15.72 -0.39
N LEU A 40 -0.41 15.89 -1.71
CA LEU A 40 -0.81 14.84 -2.65
C LEU A 40 0.16 13.65 -2.68
N ASP A 41 1.47 13.90 -2.62
CA ASP A 41 2.48 12.83 -2.71
C ASP A 41 2.39 11.90 -1.49
N ASN A 42 2.15 12.45 -0.31
CA ASN A 42 1.89 11.66 0.89
C ASN A 42 0.59 10.86 0.79
N ARG A 43 -0.48 11.42 0.21
CA ARG A 43 -1.73 10.66 -0.02
C ARG A 43 -1.49 9.47 -0.94
N LYS A 44 -0.79 9.70 -2.06
CA LYS A 44 -0.43 8.64 -3.02
C LYS A 44 0.45 7.56 -2.39
N ALA A 45 1.40 7.99 -1.56
CA ALA A 45 2.30 7.10 -0.84
C ALA A 45 1.54 6.22 0.17
N VAL A 46 0.56 6.77 0.89
CA VAL A 46 -0.31 5.98 1.79
C VAL A 46 -1.15 4.97 0.99
N ASP A 47 -1.79 5.40 -0.09
CA ASP A 47 -2.56 4.51 -0.94
C ASP A 47 -1.70 3.36 -1.49
N TYR A 48 -0.46 3.65 -1.87
CA TYR A 48 0.53 2.64 -2.27
C TYR A 48 0.86 1.66 -1.14
N LEU A 49 1.15 2.17 0.06
CA LEU A 49 1.43 1.35 1.23
C LEU A 49 0.24 0.47 1.60
N LEU A 50 -0.99 0.98 1.54
CA LEU A 50 -2.21 0.24 1.89
C LEU A 50 -2.54 -0.86 0.87
N MET A 51 -2.26 -0.64 -0.42
CA MET A 51 -2.38 -1.69 -1.43
C MET A 51 -1.42 -2.86 -1.15
N LEU A 52 -0.14 -2.56 -0.87
CA LEU A 52 0.84 -3.59 -0.50
C LEU A 52 0.49 -4.27 0.82
N LEU A 53 0.10 -3.49 1.83
CA LEU A 53 -0.36 -4.00 3.12
C LEU A 53 -1.49 -5.00 2.94
N SER A 54 -2.44 -4.71 2.04
CA SER A 54 -3.57 -5.59 1.77
C SER A 54 -3.17 -6.96 1.23
N LEU A 55 -2.09 -7.04 0.42
CA LEU A 55 -1.55 -8.33 -0.03
C LEU A 55 -0.96 -9.12 1.14
N TYR A 56 -0.21 -8.46 2.03
CA TYR A 56 0.39 -9.11 3.21
C TYR A 56 -0.63 -9.55 4.26
N ARG A 57 -1.74 -8.83 4.32
CA ARG A 57 -2.83 -9.06 5.27
C ARG A 57 -3.70 -10.23 4.84
N GLU A 58 -3.97 -10.37 3.55
CA GLU A 58 -4.74 -11.47 2.98
C GLU A 58 -3.79 -12.62 2.54
N PRO A 59 -4.27 -13.82 2.16
CA PRO A 59 -3.39 -14.94 1.80
C PRO A 59 -2.79 -14.77 0.38
N TYR A 60 -2.26 -13.58 0.07
CA TYR A 60 -1.79 -13.16 -1.24
C TYR A 60 -0.36 -12.60 -1.19
N ASP A 61 0.42 -12.91 -0.16
CA ASP A 61 1.78 -12.42 0.06
C ASP A 61 2.87 -13.15 -0.77
N TYR A 62 2.45 -13.81 -1.86
CA TYR A 62 3.37 -14.43 -2.80
C TYR A 62 4.26 -13.36 -3.47
N PRO A 63 5.58 -13.57 -3.56
CA PRO A 63 6.49 -12.62 -4.20
C PRO A 63 6.08 -12.22 -5.63
N SER A 64 5.49 -13.15 -6.39
CA SER A 64 4.97 -12.89 -7.74
C SER A 64 3.81 -11.89 -7.75
N PHE A 65 2.94 -11.90 -6.73
CA PHE A 65 1.78 -11.01 -6.64
C PHE A 65 2.21 -9.60 -6.21
N ILE A 66 3.12 -9.51 -5.24
CA ILE A 66 3.73 -8.24 -4.83
C ILE A 66 4.44 -7.59 -6.03
N LYS A 67 5.24 -8.37 -6.76
CA LYS A 67 5.93 -7.89 -7.97
C LYS A 67 4.95 -7.46 -9.05
N ALA A 68 3.88 -8.23 -9.31
CA ALA A 68 2.88 -7.87 -10.30
C ALA A 68 2.15 -6.56 -9.95
N LEU A 69 1.83 -6.35 -8.66
CA LEU A 69 1.24 -5.10 -8.19
C LEU A 69 2.20 -3.93 -8.38
N GLU A 70 3.46 -4.05 -7.96
CA GLU A 70 4.45 -3.00 -8.12
C GLU A 70 4.71 -2.69 -9.60
N ASP A 71 4.95 -3.69 -10.44
CA ASP A 71 5.20 -3.51 -11.88
C ASP A 71 4.01 -2.81 -12.55
N GLY A 72 2.78 -3.25 -12.28
CA GLY A 72 1.57 -2.66 -12.84
C GLY A 72 1.29 -1.24 -12.35
N TYR A 73 1.65 -0.93 -11.10
CA TYR A 73 1.46 0.40 -10.53
C TYR A 73 2.55 1.38 -10.98
N LEU A 74 3.82 1.02 -10.80
CA LEU A 74 4.98 1.88 -11.04
C LEU A 74 5.23 2.14 -12.53
N SER A 75 4.81 1.25 -13.42
CA SER A 75 4.86 1.49 -14.87
C SER A 75 4.02 2.70 -15.33
N ILE A 76 3.09 3.19 -14.50
CA ILE A 76 2.23 4.34 -14.82
C ILE A 76 2.67 5.61 -14.09
N VAL A 77 3.04 5.50 -12.81
CA VAL A 77 3.31 6.68 -11.96
C VAL A 77 4.79 6.95 -11.71
N GLY A 78 5.67 6.04 -12.12
CA GLY A 78 7.10 6.11 -11.81
C GLY A 78 7.44 5.66 -10.39
N VAL A 79 8.74 5.73 -10.06
CA VAL A 79 9.29 5.25 -8.77
C VAL A 79 9.14 6.25 -7.63
N GLU A 80 8.76 7.49 -7.94
CA GLU A 80 8.67 8.62 -7.01
C GLU A 80 7.70 8.33 -5.87
N THR A 81 6.55 7.70 -6.16
CA THR A 81 5.60 7.33 -5.09
C THR A 81 6.17 6.27 -4.15
N LYS A 82 6.95 5.31 -4.67
CA LYS A 82 7.61 4.28 -3.85
C LYS A 82 8.67 4.90 -2.95
N GLU A 83 9.47 5.82 -3.47
CA GLU A 83 10.46 6.53 -2.65
C GLU A 83 9.80 7.43 -1.60
N GLN A 84 8.70 8.11 -1.94
CA GLN A 84 7.92 8.88 -0.96
C GLN A 84 7.32 7.98 0.14
N ALA A 85 6.83 6.79 -0.22
CA ALA A 85 6.37 5.80 0.74
C ALA A 85 7.48 5.33 1.69
N LYS A 86 8.69 5.08 1.17
CA LYS A 86 9.87 4.76 1.98
C LYS A 86 10.26 5.90 2.91
N LEU A 87 10.17 7.16 2.47
CA LEU A 87 10.42 8.33 3.32
C LEU A 87 9.41 8.43 4.47
N LEU A 88 8.12 8.20 4.20
CA LEU A 88 7.09 8.14 5.25
C LEU A 88 7.38 7.03 6.26
N LEU A 89 7.67 5.81 5.81
CA LEU A 89 7.99 4.70 6.70
C LEU A 89 9.23 4.99 7.56
N LYS A 90 10.28 5.59 6.99
CA LYS A 90 11.48 5.99 7.75
C LYS A 90 11.17 7.08 8.79
N LYS A 91 10.34 8.06 8.44
CA LYS A 91 9.87 9.11 9.36
C LYS A 91 9.14 8.51 10.57
N TYR A 92 8.37 7.45 10.35
CA TYR A 92 7.63 6.72 11.39
C TYR A 92 8.28 5.37 11.75
N SER A 93 9.60 5.25 11.66
CA SER A 93 10.35 4.00 11.80
C SER A 93 10.13 3.28 13.14
N MET A 94 9.80 4.02 14.21
CA MET A 94 9.40 3.44 15.50
C MET A 94 8.23 2.45 15.37
N LEU A 95 7.30 2.66 14.43
CA LEU A 95 6.20 1.72 14.18
C LEU A 95 6.72 0.37 13.70
N GLY A 96 7.75 0.35 12.85
CA GLY A 96 8.38 -0.89 12.36
C GLY A 96 9.04 -1.68 13.50
N VAL A 97 9.72 -0.98 14.42
CA VAL A 97 10.34 -1.60 15.60
C VAL A 97 9.27 -2.23 16.51
N ILE A 98 8.18 -1.49 16.77
CA ILE A 98 7.08 -1.99 17.60
C ILE A 98 6.42 -3.19 16.95
N ALA A 99 6.10 -3.11 15.65
CA ALA A 99 5.44 -4.20 14.93
C ALA A 99 6.27 -5.48 14.96
N LYS A 100 7.57 -5.39 14.64
CA LYS A 100 8.51 -6.52 14.72
C LYS A 100 8.58 -7.13 16.13
N SER A 101 8.53 -6.30 17.17
CA SER A 101 8.56 -6.76 18.56
C SER A 101 7.26 -7.48 18.96
N LEU A 102 6.16 -7.23 18.26
CA LEU A 102 4.83 -7.80 18.51
C LEU A 102 4.48 -8.96 17.56
N ASP A 103 5.34 -9.33 16.61
CA ASP A 103 5.09 -10.40 15.64
C ASP A 103 4.74 -11.75 16.32
N PHE A 104 5.28 -12.01 17.52
CA PHE A 104 4.98 -13.23 18.29
C PHE A 104 3.51 -13.36 18.73
N LEU A 105 2.73 -12.26 18.70
CA LEU A 105 1.32 -12.26 19.05
C LEU A 105 0.41 -12.71 17.91
N HIS A 106 0.95 -12.92 16.70
CA HIS A 106 0.19 -13.34 15.53
C HIS A 106 -1.02 -12.46 15.19
N MET A 107 -0.90 -11.16 15.46
CA MET A 107 -1.93 -10.18 15.13
C MET A 107 -1.87 -9.87 13.64
N LYS A 108 -2.94 -10.23 12.92
CA LYS A 108 -3.04 -10.12 11.45
C LYS A 108 -2.52 -8.80 10.87
N ASP A 109 -2.97 -7.67 11.40
CA ASP A 109 -2.58 -6.35 10.88
C ASP A 109 -1.14 -5.96 11.25
N VAL A 110 -0.64 -6.43 12.41
CA VAL A 110 0.73 -6.17 12.88
C VAL A 110 1.74 -6.95 12.05
N GLU A 111 1.51 -8.24 11.84
CA GLU A 111 2.36 -9.08 11.00
C GLU A 111 2.41 -8.56 9.57
N ALA A 112 1.26 -8.18 9.01
CA ALA A 112 1.18 -7.61 7.67
C ALA A 112 2.01 -6.33 7.55
N PHE A 113 1.93 -5.43 8.54
CA PHE A 113 2.73 -4.22 8.57
C PHE A 113 4.23 -4.52 8.78
N SER A 114 4.59 -5.48 9.65
CA SER A 114 5.98 -5.94 9.83
C SER A 114 6.58 -6.45 8.53
N LYS A 115 5.84 -7.28 7.77
CA LYS A 115 6.26 -7.78 6.45
C LYS A 115 6.44 -6.63 5.44
N LEU A 116 5.47 -5.71 5.37
CA LEU A 116 5.55 -4.53 4.51
C LEU A 116 6.77 -3.66 4.82
N TYR A 117 6.99 -3.39 6.11
CA TYR A 117 8.09 -2.55 6.56
C TYR A 117 9.43 -3.17 6.15
N ARG A 118 9.62 -4.47 6.41
CA ARG A 118 10.80 -5.21 5.97
C ARG A 118 10.97 -5.13 4.46
N TYR A 119 9.93 -5.39 3.68
CA TYR A 119 9.99 -5.35 2.22
C TYR A 119 10.46 -4.01 1.62
N LEU A 120 10.07 -2.88 2.23
CA LEU A 120 10.37 -1.56 1.68
C LEU A 120 11.62 -0.89 2.28
N ILE A 121 11.99 -1.28 3.51
CA ILE A 121 13.03 -0.60 4.30
C ILE A 121 14.27 -1.46 4.56
N GLU A 122 14.11 -2.76 4.80
CA GLU A 122 15.21 -3.71 5.10
C GLU A 122 15.70 -4.43 3.84
#